data_AF-A0A7J2I502-F1
#
_entry.id   AF-A0A7J2I502-F1
#
_cell.length_a   1.000
_cell.length_b   1.000
_cell.length_c   1.000
_cell.angle_alpha   90.00
_cell.angle_beta   90.00
_cell.angle_gamma   90.00
#
_symmetry.space_group_name_H-M   'P 1'
#
loop_
_entity.id
_entity.type
_entity.pdbx_description
1 polymer ?
#
loop_
_entity_poly.entity_id
_entity_poly.type
_entity_poly.pdbx_seq_one_letter_code
_entity_poly.pdbx_strand_id
1 'polypeptide(L)'
;YRVRVTDSPLYEFTKRGGYDLVIATSRKGEAIKDVFDDIASRWRRSKKPLIAFGSPTEGLAEILSREGVGLEDYADFVVNTVPEQGTETVRTEEAVYATLAILNLIEDRA
;
A
#
# COMPACT_ATOMS: atom_id res chain seq x y z
N TYR A 1 -9.35 4.23 -15.44
CA TYR A 1 -9.50 4.58 -14.01
C TYR A 1 -10.12 5.97 -13.88
N ARG A 2 -10.57 6.37 -12.69
CA ARG A 2 -11.07 7.73 -12.38
C ARG A 2 -10.06 8.42 -11.46
N VAL A 3 -9.65 9.65 -11.79
CA VAL A 3 -8.77 10.44 -10.95
C VAL A 3 -9.60 11.22 -9.92
N ARG A 4 -9.13 11.28 -8.67
CA ARG A 4 -9.70 12.12 -7.61
C ARG A 4 -8.55 12.88 -6.94
N VAL A 5 -8.74 14.18 -6.77
CA VAL A 5 -7.83 15.04 -6.01
C VAL A 5 -8.56 15.42 -4.72
N THR A 6 -7.84 15.44 -3.60
CA THR A 6 -8.38 15.73 -2.28
C THR A 6 -7.39 16.59 -1.51
N ASP A 7 -7.91 17.58 -0.78
CA ASP A 7 -7.14 18.38 0.19
C ASP A 7 -7.19 17.78 1.60
N SER A 8 -8.01 16.73 1.80
CA SER A 8 -8.03 15.98 3.06
C SER A 8 -6.71 15.21 3.27
N PRO A 9 -6.18 15.19 4.50
CA PRO A 9 -5.06 14.34 4.89
C PRO A 9 -5.29 12.85 4.57
N LEU A 10 -4.21 12.07 4.44
CA LEU A 10 -4.25 10.70 3.93
C LEU A 10 -5.05 9.75 4.83
N TYR A 11 -4.84 9.82 6.14
CA TYR A 11 -5.57 8.99 7.10
C TYR A 11 -7.06 9.32 7.08
N GLU A 12 -7.41 10.61 7.11
CA GLU A 12 -8.80 11.07 7.09
C GLU A 12 -9.52 10.64 5.79
N PHE A 13 -8.88 10.87 4.64
CA PHE A 13 -9.40 10.44 3.34
C PHE A 13 -9.66 8.94 3.30
N THR A 14 -8.72 8.16 3.83
CA THR A 14 -8.80 6.70 3.84
C THR A 14 -9.94 6.21 4.75
N LYS A 15 -10.06 6.75 5.97
CA LYS A 15 -11.16 6.40 6.90
C LYS A 15 -12.54 6.74 6.34
N ARG A 16 -12.69 7.90 5.70
CA ARG A 16 -13.97 8.31 5.07
C ARG A 16 -14.25 7.56 3.77
N GLY A 17 -13.21 7.03 3.12
CA GLY A 17 -13.30 6.35 1.84
C GLY A 17 -14.03 5.01 1.90
N GLY A 18 -14.22 4.41 3.07
CA GLY A 18 -14.90 3.12 3.22
C GLY A 18 -14.18 1.96 2.51
N TYR A 19 -12.86 2.03 2.47
CA TYR A 19 -12.00 0.94 1.98
C TYR A 19 -12.03 -0.21 2.98
N ASP A 20 -12.23 -1.43 2.50
CA ASP A 20 -12.36 -2.64 3.34
C ASP A 20 -11.08 -3.49 3.38
N LEU A 21 -10.04 -3.01 2.69
CA LEU A 21 -8.67 -3.51 2.75
C LEU A 21 -7.72 -2.35 2.41
N VAL A 22 -6.82 -2.01 3.32
CA VAL A 22 -5.78 -0.99 3.10
C VAL A 22 -4.41 -1.64 3.15
N ILE A 23 -3.68 -1.56 2.05
CA ILE A 23 -2.30 -2.06 1.92
C ILE A 23 -1.38 -0.85 1.79
N ALA A 24 -0.51 -0.63 2.76
CA ALA A 24 0.52 0.39 2.73
C ALA A 24 1.84 -0.20 2.20
N THR A 25 2.41 0.40 1.16
CA THR A 25 3.75 -0.02 0.69
C THR A 25 4.85 0.69 1.46
N SER A 26 5.82 -0.06 1.97
CA SER A 26 6.97 0.49 2.69
C SER A 26 8.19 -0.42 2.53
N ARG A 27 9.37 0.18 2.31
CA ARG A 27 10.66 -0.53 2.33
C ARG A 27 10.92 -1.25 3.67
N LYS A 28 10.38 -0.74 4.77
CA LYS A 28 10.49 -1.33 6.12
C LYS A 28 9.31 -2.25 6.46
N GLY A 29 8.37 -2.46 5.54
CA GLY A 29 7.27 -3.38 5.73
C GLY A 29 7.71 -4.84 5.65
N GLU A 30 6.80 -5.74 5.99
CA GLU A 30 7.03 -7.18 5.88
C GLU A 30 7.22 -7.58 4.41
N ALA A 31 8.14 -8.50 4.12
CA ALA A 31 8.41 -8.87 2.73
C ALA A 31 7.18 -9.56 2.12
N ILE A 32 6.81 -9.16 0.90
CA ILE A 32 5.60 -9.64 0.22
C ILE A 32 5.48 -11.17 0.16
N LYS A 33 6.62 -11.88 0.07
CA LYS A 33 6.65 -13.35 0.05
C LYS A 33 6.11 -13.99 1.35
N ASP A 34 6.28 -13.30 2.48
CA ASP A 34 5.94 -13.82 3.80
C ASP A 34 4.45 -13.60 4.12
N VAL A 35 3.84 -12.55 3.54
CA VAL A 35 2.43 -12.18 3.70
C VAL A 35 1.56 -12.44 2.47
N PHE A 36 2.10 -13.09 1.44
CA PHE A 36 1.44 -13.22 0.13
C PHE A 36 0.07 -13.88 0.25
N ASP A 37 -0.02 -15.01 0.95
CA ASP A 37 -1.27 -15.76 1.06
C ASP A 37 -2.33 -15.05 1.92
N ASP A 38 -1.91 -14.31 2.94
CA ASP A 38 -2.80 -13.52 3.79
C ASP A 38 -3.38 -12.32 3.02
N ILE A 39 -2.53 -11.60 2.29
CA ILE A 39 -2.96 -10.53 1.37
C ILE A 39 -3.88 -11.13 0.31
N ALA A 40 -3.53 -12.26 -0.30
CA ALA A 40 -4.33 -12.92 -1.33
C ALA A 40 -5.71 -13.33 -0.82
N SER A 41 -5.78 -13.83 0.41
CA SER A 41 -7.02 -14.21 1.08
C SER A 41 -7.92 -12.98 1.33
N ARG A 42 -7.35 -11.89 1.85
CA ARG A 42 -8.09 -10.63 2.08
C ARG A 42 -8.50 -9.93 0.79
N TRP A 43 -7.61 -9.90 -0.20
CA TRP A 43 -7.83 -9.27 -1.52
C TRP A 43 -9.06 -9.85 -2.22
N ARG A 44 -9.17 -11.19 -2.30
CA ARG A 44 -10.31 -11.87 -2.92
C ARG A 44 -11.67 -11.58 -2.27
N ARG A 45 -11.69 -11.20 -0.99
CA ARG A 45 -12.92 -10.85 -0.25
C ARG A 45 -13.23 -9.36 -0.27
N SER A 46 -12.22 -8.53 -0.56
CA SER A 46 -12.33 -7.07 -0.55
C SER A 46 -13.16 -6.60 -1.74
N LYS A 47 -14.12 -5.72 -1.48
CA LYS A 47 -14.91 -5.06 -2.54
C LYS A 47 -14.33 -3.71 -2.91
N LYS A 48 -13.50 -3.14 -2.04
CA LYS A 48 -12.93 -1.80 -2.21
C LYS A 48 -11.53 -1.71 -1.60
N PRO A 49 -10.53 -2.40 -2.19
CA PRO A 49 -9.16 -2.33 -1.72
C PRO A 49 -8.55 -0.95 -2.03
N LEU A 50 -7.63 -0.51 -1.16
CA LEU A 50 -6.77 0.64 -1.35
C LEU A 50 -5.32 0.21 -1.21
N ILE A 51 -4.49 0.59 -2.18
CA ILE A 51 -3.04 0.47 -2.09
C ILE A 51 -2.48 1.89 -1.97
N ALA A 52 -1.75 2.14 -0.89
CA ALA A 52 -1.15 3.44 -0.63
C ALA A 52 0.34 3.39 -0.95
N PHE A 53 0.81 4.45 -1.60
CA PHE A 53 2.22 4.66 -1.93
C PHE A 53 2.70 5.98 -1.34
N GLY A 54 3.97 6.00 -0.93
CA GLY A 54 4.64 7.23 -0.55
C GLY A 54 4.94 8.13 -1.75
N SER A 55 5.41 9.33 -1.45
CA SER A 55 5.96 10.26 -2.44
C SER A 55 7.44 9.97 -2.70
N PRO A 56 8.05 10.61 -3.72
CA PRO A 56 9.48 10.46 -3.99
C PRO A 56 10.39 10.89 -2.83
N THR A 57 9.95 11.83 -1.99
CA THR A 57 10.75 12.41 -0.90
C THR A 57 10.34 11.92 0.48
N GLU A 58 9.12 11.40 0.62
CA GLU A 58 8.53 11.00 1.90
C GLU A 58 7.78 9.68 1.75
N GLY A 59 8.09 8.71 2.61
CA GLY A 59 7.31 7.50 2.74
C GLY A 59 5.98 7.74 3.45
N LEU A 60 5.16 6.68 3.51
CA LEU A 60 3.87 6.75 4.16
C LEU A 60 3.99 7.00 5.68
N ALA A 61 5.04 6.49 6.33
CA ALA A 61 5.27 6.74 7.75
C ALA A 61 5.47 8.24 8.03
N GLU A 62 6.28 8.91 7.22
CA GLU A 62 6.55 10.34 7.33
C GLU A 62 5.27 11.15 7.07
N ILE A 63 4.51 10.79 6.03
CA ILE A 63 3.24 11.45 5.69
C ILE A 63 2.24 11.31 6.85
N LEU A 64 2.01 10.09 7.35
CA LEU A 64 1.05 9.80 8.42
C LEU A 64 1.47 10.38 9.78
N SER A 65 2.78 10.53 10.03
CA SER A 65 3.27 11.13 11.27
C SER A 65 2.79 12.57 11.47
N ARG A 66 2.55 13.31 10.37
CA ARG A 66 1.98 14.66 10.39
C ARG A 66 0.52 14.67 10.83
N GLU A 67 -0.16 13.53 10.71
CA GLU A 67 -1.52 13.29 11.17
C GLU A 67 -1.55 12.65 12.58
N GLY A 68 -0.38 12.38 13.18
CA GLY A 68 -0.26 11.70 14.46
C GLY A 68 -0.63 10.21 14.42
N VAL A 69 -0.52 9.58 13.24
CA VAL A 69 -0.98 8.22 12.98
C VAL A 69 0.21 7.31 12.62
N GLY A 70 0.25 6.12 13.22
CA GLY A 70 1.21 5.07 12.85
C GLY A 70 0.77 4.27 11.62
N LEU A 71 1.72 3.65 10.92
CA LEU A 71 1.41 2.78 9.78
C LEU A 71 0.48 1.61 10.15
N GLU A 72 0.69 1.02 11.33
CA GLU A 72 -0.12 -0.09 11.86
C GLU A 72 -1.57 0.31 12.17
N ASP A 73 -1.81 1.58 12.53
CA ASP A 73 -3.17 2.10 12.77
C ASP A 73 -3.89 2.48 11.45
N TYR A 74 -3.10 2.69 10.39
CA TYR A 74 -3.57 3.12 9.07
C TYR A 74 -3.95 1.95 8.17
N ALA A 75 -3.15 0.88 8.13
CA ALA A 75 -3.25 -0.19 7.13
C ALA A 75 -3.51 -1.56 7.75
N ASP A 76 -4.23 -2.42 7.01
CA ASP A 76 -4.34 -3.84 7.34
C ASP A 76 -3.00 -4.58 7.10
N PHE A 77 -2.21 -4.12 6.13
CA PHE A 77 -0.90 -4.66 5.81
C PHE A 77 0.10 -3.54 5.50
N VAL A 78 1.30 -3.64 6.06
CA VAL A 78 2.44 -2.79 5.72
C VAL A 78 3.49 -3.67 5.04
N VAL A 79 3.62 -3.54 3.72
CA VAL A 79 4.32 -4.54 2.90
C VAL A 79 5.47 -3.93 2.10
N ASN A 80 6.58 -4.65 2.04
CA ASN A 80 7.67 -4.41 1.10
C ASN A 80 7.49 -5.31 -0.14
N THR A 81 7.11 -4.71 -1.26
CA THR A 81 6.88 -5.40 -2.55
C THR A 81 8.14 -5.55 -3.40
N VAL A 82 9.25 -4.90 -3.01
CA VAL A 82 10.55 -5.00 -3.70
C VAL A 82 11.64 -5.28 -2.64
N PRO A 83 11.61 -6.46 -1.99
CA PRO A 83 12.66 -6.84 -1.06
C PRO A 83 14.00 -6.89 -1.80
N GLU A 84 15.09 -6.54 -1.10
CA GLU A 84 16.45 -6.56 -1.68
C GLU A 84 16.59 -5.72 -2.96
N GLN A 85 15.88 -4.59 -3.05
CA GLN A 85 15.76 -3.70 -4.23
C GLN A 85 17.07 -3.28 -4.93
N GLY A 86 18.25 -3.52 -4.33
CA GLY A 86 19.56 -3.25 -4.94
C GLY A 86 19.85 -1.78 -5.24
N THR A 87 18.97 -0.89 -4.80
CA THR A 87 18.98 0.55 -5.06
C THR A 87 18.65 1.28 -3.76
N GLU A 88 18.98 2.56 -3.67
CA GLU A 88 18.64 3.36 -2.48
C GLU A 88 17.13 3.63 -2.37
N THR A 89 16.47 3.86 -3.52
CA THR A 89 15.05 4.16 -3.61
C THR A 89 14.43 3.44 -4.81
N VAL A 90 13.21 2.93 -4.63
CA VAL A 90 12.32 2.55 -5.74
C VAL A 90 11.37 3.71 -5.90
N ARG A 91 11.35 4.33 -7.09
CA ARG A 91 10.48 5.49 -7.33
C ARG A 91 9.02 5.06 -7.34
N THR A 92 8.10 5.99 -7.06
CA THR A 92 6.67 5.69 -6.97
C THR A 92 6.16 5.02 -8.24
N GLU A 93 6.57 5.48 -9.42
CA GLU A 93 6.19 4.89 -10.71
C GLU A 93 6.66 3.43 -10.86
N GLU A 94 7.86 3.09 -10.39
CA GLU A 94 8.40 1.73 -10.42
C GLU A 94 7.70 0.84 -9.38
N ALA A 95 7.48 1.37 -8.18
CA ALA A 95 6.81 0.69 -7.08
C ALA A 95 5.35 0.34 -7.42
N VAL A 96 4.65 1.24 -8.12
CA VAL A 96 3.29 0.99 -8.63
C VAL A 96 3.29 -0.20 -9.58
N TYR A 97 4.20 -0.24 -10.57
CA TYR A 97 4.27 -1.37 -11.49
C TYR A 97 4.63 -2.69 -10.79
N ALA A 98 5.65 -2.69 -9.94
CA ALA A 98 6.07 -3.90 -9.22
C ALA A 98 4.94 -4.44 -8.33
N THR A 99 4.29 -3.56 -7.57
CA THR A 99 3.20 -3.93 -6.65
C THR A 99 1.99 -4.47 -7.42
N LEU A 100 1.55 -3.78 -8.48
CA LEU A 100 0.40 -4.24 -9.25
C LEU A 100 0.70 -5.53 -10.03
N ALA A 101 1.93 -5.76 -10.49
CA ALA A 101 2.31 -7.02 -11.11
C ALA A 101 2.17 -8.19 -10.13
N ILE A 102 2.56 -8.02 -8.86
CA ILE A 102 2.41 -9.05 -7.84
C ILE A 102 0.93 -9.29 -7.52
N LEU A 103 0.14 -8.23 -7.36
CA LEU A 103 -1.29 -8.35 -7.10
C LEU A 103 -2.05 -8.96 -8.29
N ASN A 104 -1.58 -8.76 -9.53
CA ASN A 104 -2.15 -9.43 -10.69
C ASN A 104 -2.01 -10.96 -10.60
N LEU A 105 -0.90 -11.47 -10.04
CA LEU A 105 -0.72 -12.92 -9.81
C LEU A 105 -1.68 -13.47 -8.75
N ILE A 106 -2.15 -12.63 -7.82
CA ILE A 106 -3.18 -12.99 -6.84
C ILE A 106 -4.53 -13.11 -7.52
N GLU A 107 -4.87 -12.14 -8.37
CA GLU A 107 -6.13 -12.09 -9.12
C GLU A 107 -6.25 -13.25 -10.11
N ASP A 108 -5.19 -13.57 -10.86
CA ASP A 108 -5.18 -14.67 -11.84
C ASP A 108 -5.36 -16.07 -11.20
N ARG A 109 -5.17 -16.16 -9.87
CA ARG A 109 -5.36 -17.38 -9.06
C ARG A 109 -6.69 -17.37 -8.29
N ALA A 110 -7.63 -16.48 -8.61
CA ALA A 110 -8.97 -16.42 -8.03
C ALA A 110 -10.01 -16.97 -9.02
#